data_AF-A0AB72U941-F1
#
_entry.id   AF-A0AB72U941-F1
#
_cell.length_a   1.000
_cell.length_b   1.000
_cell.length_c   1.000
_cell.angle_alpha   90.00
_cell.angle_beta   90.00
_cell.angle_gamma   90.00
#
_symmetry.space_group_name_H-M   'P 1'
#
loop_
_entity.id
_entity.type
_entity.pdbx_description
1 polymer ?
#
loop_
_entity_poly.entity_id
_entity_poly.type
_entity_poly.pdbx_seq_one_letter_code
_entity_poly.pdbx_strand_id
1 'polypeptide(L)' 'MTHVLAVYGKDDIVSYVHGSIDDEDKGDIEDLVQSDPRAAGIVRDFEKDHLSDGKTVDLLRYRRLKKLKSLASGAGLLHE' A
#
# COMPACT_ATOMS: atom_id res chain seq x y z
N MET A 1 8.61 -19.81 11.15
CA MET A 1 9.28 -18.62 11.71
C MET A 1 9.40 -17.60 10.59
N THR A 2 8.40 -16.71 10.47
CA THR A 2 8.31 -15.68 9.43
C THR A 2 9.09 -14.44 9.89
N HIS A 3 10.33 -14.33 9.41
CA HIS A 3 11.23 -13.19 9.64
C HIS A 3 10.97 -12.02 8.68
N VAL A 4 9.71 -11.64 8.47
CA VAL A 4 9.36 -10.70 7.37
C VAL A 4 8.74 -9.38 7.88
N LEU A 5 8.24 -9.34 9.12
CA LEU A 5 7.49 -8.19 9.65
C LEU A 5 8.36 -7.00 10.13
N ALA A 6 9.69 -7.04 9.97
CA ALA A 6 10.59 -6.02 10.51
C ALA A 6 11.21 -5.06 9.47
N VAL A 7 11.02 -5.30 8.17
CA VAL A 7 11.74 -4.55 7.11
C VAL A 7 10.80 -3.79 6.16
N TYR A 8 9.51 -4.12 6.12
CA TYR A 8 8.57 -3.44 5.23
C TYR A 8 8.13 -2.08 5.81
N GLY A 9 8.54 -1.00 5.14
CA GLY A 9 8.30 0.38 5.55
C GLY A 9 7.42 1.17 4.57
N LYS A 10 7.48 2.51 4.67
CA LYS A 10 6.78 3.40 3.72
C LYS A 10 7.24 3.17 2.28
N ASP A 11 8.52 2.90 2.08
CA ASP A 11 9.13 2.75 0.76
C ASP A 11 8.56 1.54 -0.02
N ASP A 12 8.31 0.44 0.67
CA ASP A 12 7.78 -0.76 0.04
C ASP A 12 6.31 -0.61 -0.36
N ILE A 13 5.51 0.10 0.45
CA ILE A 13 4.12 0.45 0.11
C ILE A 13 4.12 1.37 -1.13
N VAL A 14 5.05 2.33 -1.21
CA VAL A 14 5.23 3.18 -2.40
C VAL A 14 5.62 2.34 -3.61
N SER A 15 6.58 1.43 -3.46
CA SER A 15 7.03 0.53 -4.52
C SER A 15 5.91 -0.38 -5.01
N TYR A 16 5.06 -0.90 -4.11
CA TYR A 16 3.85 -1.66 -4.46
C TYR A 16 2.92 -0.82 -5.35
N VAL A 17 2.63 0.41 -4.93
CA VAL A 17 1.75 1.32 -5.68
C VAL A 17 2.34 1.64 -7.05
N HIS A 18 3.64 1.89 -7.13
CA HIS A 18 4.37 2.13 -8.38
C HIS A 18 4.48 0.88 -9.27
N GLY A 19 4.34 -0.31 -8.70
CA GLY A 19 4.50 -1.58 -9.41
C GLY A 19 5.94 -1.99 -9.63
N SER A 20 6.82 -1.51 -8.76
CA SER A 20 8.25 -1.82 -8.76
C SER A 20 8.59 -3.01 -7.84
N ILE A 21 7.59 -3.83 -7.48
CA ILE A 21 7.78 -5.03 -6.64
C ILE A 21 7.33 -6.29 -7.36
N ASP A 22 7.93 -7.41 -6.97
CA ASP A 22 7.64 -8.73 -7.50
C ASP A 22 6.30 -9.29 -6.99
N ASP A 23 5.76 -10.31 -7.65
CA ASP A 23 4.45 -10.86 -7.31
C ASP A 23 4.44 -11.60 -5.95
N GLU A 24 5.57 -12.13 -5.48
CA GLU A 24 5.71 -12.70 -4.14
C GLU A 24 5.56 -11.62 -3.05
N ASP A 25 6.26 -10.50 -3.19
CA ASP A 25 6.26 -9.43 -2.18
C ASP A 25 4.92 -8.68 -2.10
N LYS A 26 4.08 -8.76 -3.15
CA LYS A 26 2.72 -8.19 -3.13
C LYS A 26 1.85 -8.78 -2.03
N GLY A 27 1.98 -10.08 -1.78
CA GLY A 27 1.22 -10.76 -0.74
C GLY A 27 1.58 -10.24 0.65
N ASP A 28 2.88 -10.08 0.91
CA ASP A 28 3.39 -9.59 2.19
C ASP A 28 2.96 -8.14 2.46
N ILE A 29 2.98 -7.26 1.44
CA ILE A 29 2.50 -5.88 1.58
C ILE A 29 0.99 -5.82 1.86
N GLU A 30 0.21 -6.67 1.19
CA GLU A 30 -1.23 -6.75 1.41
C GLU A 30 -1.56 -7.21 2.84
N ASP A 31 -0.91 -8.28 3.32
CA ASP A 31 -1.05 -8.77 4.69
C ASP A 31 -0.62 -7.71 5.72
N LEU A 32 0.51 -7.04 5.47
CA LEU A 32 1.01 -5.98 6.33
C LEU A 32 0.00 -4.84 6.46
N VAL A 33 -0.61 -4.40 5.37
CA VAL A 33 -1.60 -3.32 5.38
C VAL A 33 -2.90 -3.73 6.09
N GLN A 34 -3.21 -5.03 6.14
CA GLN A 34 -4.35 -5.57 6.89
C GLN A 34 -4.06 -5.80 8.38
N SER A 35 -2.80 -6.05 8.73
CA SER A 35 -2.40 -6.44 10.08
C SER A 35 -1.82 -5.27 10.89
N ASP A 36 -1.12 -4.35 10.22
CA ASP A 36 -0.41 -3.24 10.86
C ASP A 36 -1.10 -1.88 10.63
N PRO A 37 -1.55 -1.18 11.71
CA PRO A 37 -2.21 0.11 11.60
C PRO A 37 -1.29 1.23 11.08
N ARG A 38 0.04 1.11 11.21
CA ARG A 38 0.98 2.12 10.68
C ARG A 38 1.08 1.98 9.16
N ALA A 39 1.13 0.77 8.65
CA ALA A 39 1.05 0.49 7.21
C ALA A 39 -0.27 0.99 6.61
N ALA A 40 -1.40 0.70 7.26
CA ALA A 40 -2.70 1.27 6.90
C ALA A 40 -2.69 2.81 6.91
N GLY A 41 -2.06 3.42 7.93
CA GLY A 41 -1.89 4.87 8.02
C GLY A 41 -1.11 5.46 6.85
N ILE A 42 -0.04 4.81 6.39
CA ILE A 42 0.74 5.22 5.21
C ILE A 42 -0.10 5.16 3.93
N VAL A 43 -0.88 4.10 3.77
CA VAL A 43 -1.80 3.95 2.62
C VAL A 43 -2.89 5.03 2.65
N ARG A 44 -3.37 5.42 3.83
CA ARG A 44 -4.33 6.52 3.99
C ARG A 44 -3.72 7.86 3.59
N ASP A 45 -2.51 8.13 4.10
CA ASP A 45 -1.72 9.35 3.87
C ASP A 45 -1.20 9.44 2.43
N PHE A 46 -1.29 8.35 1.67
CA PHE A 46 -1.02 8.34 0.24
C PHE A 46 -2.04 9.23 -0.50
N GLU A 47 -1.66 10.49 -0.68
CA GLU A 47 -2.42 11.50 -1.40
C GLU A 47 -2.37 11.28 -2.92
N LYS A 48 -3.37 11.83 -3.61
CA LYS A 48 -3.44 11.83 -5.08
C LYS A 48 -2.24 12.52 -5.73
N ASP A 49 -1.55 13.40 -5.02
CA ASP A 49 -0.35 14.08 -5.50
C ASP A 49 0.78 13.09 -5.81
N HIS A 50 0.90 12.00 -5.03
CA HIS A 50 1.87 10.93 -5.30
C HIS A 50 1.48 10.03 -6.48
N LEU A 51 0.23 10.14 -6.98
CA LEU A 51 -0.23 9.41 -8.16
C LEU A 51 -0.17 10.23 -9.45
N SER A 52 0.14 11.53 -9.34
CA SER A 52 0.02 12.48 -10.44
C SER A 52 1.37 13.06 -10.79
N ASP A 53 2.14 12.35 -11.62
CA ASP A 53 3.33 12.90 -12.25
C ASP A 53 2.89 13.84 -13.41
N GLY A 54 2.36 15.01 -13.04
CA GLY A 54 2.13 16.19 -13.87
C GLY A 54 1.22 16.11 -15.11
N LYS A 55 0.92 14.93 -15.67
CA LYS A 55 0.22 14.80 -16.96
C LYS A 55 -0.69 13.59 -17.12
N THR A 56 -0.54 12.53 -16.31
CA THR A 56 -1.37 11.32 -16.45
C THR A 56 -1.61 10.70 -15.09
N VAL A 57 -2.88 10.54 -14.68
CA VAL A 57 -3.21 9.69 -13.53
C VAL A 57 -2.93 8.26 -13.96
N ASP A 58 -1.93 7.66 -13.33
CA ASP A 58 -1.53 6.30 -13.62
C ASP A 58 -2.61 5.35 -13.06
N LEU A 59 -3.57 4.96 -13.92
CA LEU A 59 -4.75 4.18 -13.55
C LEU A 59 -4.38 2.86 -12.85
N LEU A 60 -3.23 2.28 -13.18
CA LEU A 60 -2.71 1.08 -12.53
C LEU A 60 -2.28 1.38 -11.09
N ARG A 61 -1.53 2.47 -10.86
CA ARG A 61 -1.15 2.91 -9.51
C ARG A 61 -2.38 3.23 -8.67
N TYR A 62 -3.38 3.91 -9.26
CA TYR A 62 -4.64 4.18 -8.59
C TYR A 62 -5.39 2.90 -8.20
N ARG A 63 -5.47 1.90 -9.08
CA ARG A 63 -6.10 0.60 -8.79
C ARG A 63 -5.39 -0.12 -7.64
N ARG A 64 -4.05 -0.14 -7.64
CA ARG A 64 -3.24 -0.75 -6.58
C ARG A 64 -3.44 -0.05 -5.24
N LEU A 65 -3.38 1.28 -5.21
CA LEU A 65 -3.63 2.04 -3.99
C LEU A 65 -5.05 1.82 -3.46
N LYS A 66 -6.05 1.80 -4.35
CA LYS A 66 -7.44 1.52 -3.99
C LYS A 66 -7.59 0.13 -3.38
N LYS A 67 -6.85 -0.87 -3.88
CA LYS A 67 -6.83 -2.22 -3.30
C LYS A 67 -6.32 -2.17 -1.86
N LEU A 68 -5.17 -1.56 -1.61
CA LEU A 68 -4.61 -1.42 -0.25
C LEU A 68 -5.57 -0.67 0.70
N LYS A 69 -6.20 0.42 0.24
CA LYS A 69 -7.21 1.14 1.03
C LYS A 69 -8.40 0.24 1.40
N SER A 70 -8.89 -0.55 0.44
CA SER A 70 -9.97 -1.50 0.69
C SER A 70 -9.60 -2.57 1.71
N LEU A 71 -8.35 -3.05 1.67
CA LEU A 71 -7.83 -4.05 2.61
C LEU A 71 -7.73 -3.47 4.03
N ALA A 72 -7.15 -2.28 4.16
CA ALA A 72 -7.01 -1.59 5.45
C ALA A 72 -8.38 -1.20 6.05
N SER A 73 -9.34 -0.76 5.23
CA SER A 73 -10.73 -0.52 5.67
C SER A 73 -11.42 -1.82 6.08
N GLY A 74 -11.25 -2.90 5.32
CA GLY A 74 -11.81 -4.22 5.66
C GLY A 74 -11.27 -4.78 6.97
N ALA A 75 -10.02 -4.46 7.32
CA ALA A 75 -9.41 -4.80 8.60
C ALA A 75 -9.82 -3.88 9.76
N GLY A 76 -10.60 -2.82 9.51
CA GLY A 76 -10.98 -1.83 10.54
C GLY A 76 -9.83 -0.91 10.97
N LEU A 77 -8.73 -0.87 10.22
CA LEU A 77 -7.55 -0.05 10.50
C LEU A 77 -7.68 1.37 9.93
N LEU A 78 -8.57 1.57 8.95
CA LEU A 78 -9.00 2.88 8.49
C LEU A 78 -10.33 3.22 9.14
N HIS A 79 -10.28 4.05 10.18
CA HIS A 79 -11.47 4.76 10.66
C HIS A 79 -11.68 5.99 9.78
N GLU A 80 -12.82 6.05 9.10
CA GLU A 80 -13.31 7.24 8.39
C GLU A 80 -13.55 8.42 9.34
#